data_AF-A0A1D6HSN6-F1
#
_entry.id   AF-A0A1D6HSN6-F1
#
_cell.length_a   1.000
_cell.length_b   1.000
_cell.length_c   1.000
_cell.angle_alpha   90.00
_cell.angle_beta   90.00
_cell.angle_gamma   90.00
#
_symmetry.space_group_name_H-M   'P 1'
#
loop_
_entity.id
_entity.type
_entity.pdbx_description
1 polymer ?
#
loop_
_entity_poly.entity_id
_entity_poly.type
_entity_poly.pdbx_seq_one_letter_code
_entity_poly.pdbx_strand_id
1 'polypeptide(L)'
;MAGGHPAPLRPVVVAMKGHPGSGKSTAARAIATALCCPLLDKDDVRDCMLPLEGLAAAGMLNDLSYAVLWRMAERQVRLGLSVVIDSPLSRRSHLDMLTRLAGVLVVVVECRPGDNEEWRRRLESRGSAVANGGGGDGWHKPKTWAELERLLEGYQEQHSVLVSRSIEQAFLMASAGLKPGVPVILRELEPSSEMFKQGASLRVTGSLQSFDVESATATIQDGSVSLKVDTQHLRDVSFRTNSVYQFIGELQIREVDDAILLARIGRNVDGLDMNLYQQALLIRRQHEAKLLSSRRA
;
A
#
# COMPACT_ATOMS: atom_id res chain seq x y z
N MET A 1 25.96 -8.33 -26.92
CA MET A 1 25.88 -9.10 -25.66
C MET A 1 24.97 -8.30 -24.72
N ALA A 2 23.68 -8.64 -24.68
CA ALA A 2 22.67 -7.86 -23.95
C ALA A 2 22.71 -8.23 -22.46
N GLY A 3 23.06 -7.26 -21.60
CA GLY A 3 23.13 -7.41 -20.15
C GLY A 3 21.73 -7.45 -19.53
N GLY A 4 21.47 -8.48 -18.72
CA GLY A 4 20.20 -8.66 -18.02
C GLY A 4 20.00 -7.62 -16.93
N HIS A 5 18.99 -6.77 -17.09
CA HIS A 5 18.40 -5.97 -16.03
C HIS A 5 17.87 -6.90 -14.93
N PRO A 6 18.26 -6.72 -13.66
CA PRO A 6 17.54 -7.38 -12.58
C PRO A 6 16.17 -6.67 -12.37
N ALA A 7 15.21 -7.40 -11.79
CA ALA A 7 13.78 -7.11 -11.94
C ALA A 7 13.27 -6.17 -10.82
N PRO A 8 12.52 -5.10 -11.15
CA PRO A 8 11.90 -4.25 -10.13
C PRO A 8 11.07 -5.09 -9.15
N LEU A 9 11.08 -4.72 -7.86
CA LEU A 9 10.21 -5.33 -6.84
C LEU A 9 8.78 -5.34 -7.38
N ARG A 10 8.30 -6.55 -7.66
CA ARG A 10 7.02 -6.77 -8.33
C ARG A 10 5.91 -6.15 -7.48
N PRO A 11 5.22 -5.08 -7.93
CA PRO A 11 4.17 -4.46 -7.13
C PRO A 11 3.11 -5.50 -6.75
N VAL A 12 2.56 -5.39 -5.55
CA VAL A 12 1.55 -6.33 -5.06
C VAL A 12 0.17 -5.72 -5.22
N VAL A 13 -0.72 -6.44 -5.89
CA VAL A 13 -2.13 -6.10 -5.98
C VAL A 13 -2.90 -7.04 -5.08
N VAL A 14 -3.41 -6.52 -3.96
CA VAL A 14 -4.33 -7.26 -3.11
C VAL A 14 -5.75 -6.97 -3.58
N ALA A 15 -6.43 -7.96 -4.15
CA ALA A 15 -7.79 -7.82 -4.64
C ALA A 15 -8.76 -8.50 -3.66
N MET A 16 -9.64 -7.72 -3.06
CA MET A 16 -10.66 -8.26 -2.15
C MET A 16 -11.75 -8.97 -2.96
N LYS A 17 -12.32 -10.04 -2.41
CA LYS A 17 -13.43 -10.79 -3.00
C LYS A 17 -14.45 -11.14 -1.93
N GLY A 18 -15.73 -11.18 -2.31
CA GLY A 18 -16.81 -11.61 -1.41
C GLY A 18 -18.04 -10.72 -1.45
N HIS A 19 -19.10 -11.19 -0.81
CA HIS A 19 -20.43 -10.60 -0.93
C HIS A 19 -20.64 -9.35 -0.06
N PRO A 20 -21.64 -8.50 -0.35
CA PRO A 20 -21.97 -7.35 0.49
C PRO A 20 -22.16 -7.76 1.95
N GLY A 21 -21.49 -7.09 2.89
CA GLY A 21 -21.59 -7.38 4.32
C GLY A 21 -20.60 -8.44 4.85
N SER A 22 -19.79 -9.08 4.00
CA SER A 22 -18.81 -10.10 4.45
C SER A 22 -17.55 -9.55 5.14
N GLY A 23 -17.44 -8.24 5.34
CA GLY A 23 -16.29 -7.62 6.02
C GLY A 23 -15.11 -7.21 5.12
N LYS A 24 -15.23 -7.35 3.79
CA LYS A 24 -14.17 -6.96 2.82
C LYS A 24 -13.58 -5.59 3.08
N SER A 25 -14.40 -4.52 3.11
CA SER A 25 -13.90 -3.15 3.25
C SER A 25 -13.16 -2.92 4.57
N THR A 26 -13.55 -3.61 5.63
CA THR A 26 -12.82 -3.60 6.91
C THR A 26 -11.45 -4.26 6.75
N ALA A 27 -11.39 -5.43 6.14
CA ALA A 27 -10.13 -6.11 5.86
C ALA A 27 -9.24 -5.32 4.87
N ALA A 28 -9.83 -4.73 3.83
CA ALA A 28 -9.16 -3.93 2.82
C ALA A 28 -8.45 -2.72 3.45
N ARG A 29 -9.15 -1.98 4.32
CA ARG A 29 -8.56 -0.87 5.08
C ARG A 29 -7.43 -1.33 5.99
N ALA A 30 -7.61 -2.44 6.71
CA ALA A 30 -6.56 -2.97 7.58
C ALA A 30 -5.32 -3.38 6.79
N ILE A 31 -5.50 -4.07 5.66
CA ILE A 31 -4.42 -4.49 4.77
C ILE A 31 -3.72 -3.28 4.13
N ALA A 32 -4.48 -2.33 3.60
CA ALA A 32 -3.93 -1.11 3.01
C ALA A 32 -3.10 -0.30 4.02
N THR A 33 -3.60 -0.21 5.25
CA THR A 33 -2.89 0.44 6.38
C THR A 33 -1.61 -0.31 6.72
N ALA A 34 -1.67 -1.64 6.87
CA ALA A 34 -0.50 -2.46 7.21
C ALA A 34 0.58 -2.42 6.12
N LEU A 35 0.17 -2.45 4.85
CA LEU A 35 1.07 -2.40 3.69
C LEU A 35 1.47 -0.97 3.29
N CYS A 36 0.89 0.06 3.94
CA CYS A 36 1.10 1.47 3.61
C CYS A 36 0.93 1.77 2.11
N CYS A 37 -0.13 1.22 1.51
CA CYS A 37 -0.38 1.35 0.08
C CYS A 37 -1.80 1.85 -0.21
N PRO A 38 -2.06 2.47 -1.37
CA PRO A 38 -3.38 3.00 -1.70
C PRO A 38 -4.47 1.94 -1.64
N LEU A 39 -5.59 2.29 -1.00
CA LEU A 39 -6.85 1.56 -1.08
C LEU A 39 -7.69 2.18 -2.21
N LEU A 40 -8.11 1.35 -3.16
CA LEU A 40 -9.02 1.73 -4.24
C LEU A 40 -10.34 1.00 -4.02
N ASP A 41 -11.36 1.71 -3.56
CA ASP A 41 -12.70 1.16 -3.33
C ASP A 41 -13.60 1.47 -4.53
N LYS A 42 -14.29 0.45 -5.06
CA LYS A 42 -15.31 0.62 -6.10
C LYS A 42 -16.45 1.53 -5.63
N ASP A 43 -16.80 1.46 -4.36
CA ASP A 43 -17.94 2.17 -3.80
C ASP A 43 -17.66 3.66 -3.60
N ASP A 44 -16.40 4.08 -3.38
CA ASP A 44 -16.01 5.51 -3.40
C ASP A 44 -16.40 6.19 -4.74
N VAL A 45 -16.28 5.45 -5.84
CA VAL A 45 -16.68 5.94 -7.18
C VAL A 45 -18.18 5.85 -7.37
N ARG A 46 -18.84 4.82 -6.84
CA ARG A 46 -20.27 4.60 -7.04
C ARG A 46 -21.12 5.56 -6.19
N ASP A 47 -20.71 5.81 -4.97
CA ASP A 47 -21.46 6.61 -4.01
C ASP A 47 -21.48 8.09 -4.42
N CYS A 48 -20.38 8.61 -4.98
CA CYS A 48 -20.35 9.97 -5.51
C CYS A 48 -21.21 10.17 -6.78
N MET A 49 -21.66 9.09 -7.43
CA MET A 49 -22.53 9.14 -8.61
C MET A 49 -24.02 9.07 -8.27
N LEU A 50 -24.41 9.01 -6.99
CA LEU A 50 -25.82 8.99 -6.57
C LEU A 50 -26.69 10.07 -7.26
N PRO A 51 -26.24 11.34 -7.42
CA PRO A 51 -27.04 12.37 -8.09
C PRO A 51 -27.37 12.07 -9.56
N LEU A 52 -26.66 11.12 -10.19
CA LEU A 52 -26.78 10.78 -11.60
C LEU A 52 -27.62 9.52 -11.86
N GLU A 53 -28.04 8.78 -10.83
CA GLU A 53 -28.69 7.46 -11.01
C GLU A 53 -29.96 7.53 -11.86
N GLY A 54 -30.78 8.58 -11.70
CA GLY A 54 -32.01 8.77 -12.48
C GLY A 54 -31.79 9.24 -13.93
N LEU A 55 -30.56 9.61 -14.29
CA LEU A 55 -30.21 10.13 -15.62
C LEU A 55 -29.50 9.09 -16.50
N ALA A 56 -29.05 7.98 -15.90
CA ALA A 56 -28.28 6.96 -16.59
C ALA A 56 -29.11 5.71 -16.86
N ALA A 57 -28.75 4.97 -17.91
CA ALA A 57 -29.31 3.66 -18.14
C ALA A 57 -28.97 2.71 -16.99
N ALA A 58 -29.89 1.78 -16.68
CA ALA A 58 -29.71 0.81 -15.61
C ALA A 58 -28.37 0.07 -15.76
N GLY A 59 -27.59 0.03 -14.67
CA GLY A 59 -26.27 -0.64 -14.65
C GLY A 59 -25.11 0.17 -15.26
N MET A 60 -25.36 1.19 -16.08
CA MET A 60 -24.31 1.97 -16.75
C MET A 60 -23.34 2.62 -15.77
N LEU A 61 -23.86 3.26 -14.72
CA LEU A 61 -23.03 3.89 -13.70
C LEU A 61 -22.22 2.86 -12.89
N ASN A 62 -22.74 1.64 -12.73
CA ASN A 62 -22.02 0.58 -12.02
C ASN A 62 -20.84 0.09 -12.86
N ASP A 63 -21.05 -0.12 -14.16
CA ASP A 63 -19.98 -0.50 -15.10
C ASP A 63 -18.93 0.61 -15.21
N LEU A 64 -19.36 1.88 -15.20
CA LEU A 64 -18.46 3.04 -15.13
C LEU A 64 -17.62 3.03 -13.84
N SER A 65 -18.21 2.71 -12.68
CA SER A 65 -17.46 2.60 -11.42
C SER A 65 -16.33 1.57 -11.52
N TYR A 66 -16.60 0.41 -12.12
CA TYR A 66 -15.56 -0.59 -12.38
C TYR A 66 -14.50 -0.09 -13.36
N ALA A 67 -14.90 0.55 -14.46
CA ALA A 67 -13.96 1.08 -15.45
C ALA A 67 -13.00 2.11 -14.85
N VAL A 68 -13.51 3.01 -14.00
CA VAL A 68 -12.71 4.01 -13.27
C VAL A 68 -11.75 3.31 -12.29
N LEU A 69 -12.27 2.39 -11.47
CA LEU A 69 -11.46 1.62 -10.51
C LEU A 69 -10.28 0.92 -11.20
N TRP A 70 -10.54 0.21 -12.30
CA TRP A 70 -9.49 -0.52 -13.02
C TRP A 70 -8.48 0.42 -13.68
N ARG A 71 -8.92 1.55 -14.25
CA ARG A 71 -8.02 2.59 -14.78
C ARG A 71 -7.11 3.17 -13.70
N MET A 72 -7.62 3.37 -12.48
CA MET A 72 -6.82 3.84 -11.35
C MET A 72 -5.81 2.78 -10.92
N ALA A 73 -6.25 1.54 -10.70
CA ALA A 73 -5.38 0.44 -10.31
C ALA A 73 -4.21 0.25 -11.30
N GLU A 74 -4.51 0.25 -12.60
CA GLU A 74 -3.52 0.11 -13.65
C GLU A 74 -2.51 1.29 -13.65
N ARG A 75 -2.98 2.53 -13.43
CA ARG A 75 -2.09 3.70 -13.30
C ARG A 75 -1.15 3.57 -12.10
N GLN A 76 -1.68 3.22 -10.93
CA GLN A 76 -0.87 3.07 -9.72
C GLN A 76 0.18 1.97 -9.88
N VAL A 77 -0.22 0.82 -10.45
CA VAL A 77 0.67 -0.30 -10.74
C VAL A 77 1.79 0.08 -11.71
N ARG A 78 1.47 0.82 -12.79
CA ARG A 78 2.50 1.30 -13.73
C ARG A 78 3.50 2.27 -13.10
N LEU A 79 3.10 2.97 -12.03
CA LEU A 79 3.99 3.81 -11.22
C LEU A 79 4.82 3.00 -10.21
N GLY A 80 4.70 1.66 -10.21
CA GLY A 80 5.41 0.77 -9.30
C GLY A 80 4.76 0.65 -7.91
N LEU A 81 3.52 1.10 -7.74
CA LEU A 81 2.84 1.07 -6.44
C LEU A 81 2.06 -0.22 -6.26
N SER A 82 2.23 -0.85 -5.10
CA SER A 82 1.29 -1.85 -4.60
C SER A 82 -0.06 -1.18 -4.34
N VAL A 83 -1.16 -1.90 -4.48
CA VAL A 83 -2.51 -1.39 -4.24
C VAL A 83 -3.40 -2.45 -3.60
N VAL A 84 -4.33 -2.01 -2.76
CA VAL A 84 -5.47 -2.82 -2.34
C VAL A 84 -6.68 -2.38 -3.16
N ILE A 85 -7.35 -3.33 -3.80
CA ILE A 85 -8.56 -3.12 -4.59
C ILE A 85 -9.73 -3.70 -3.80
N ASP A 86 -10.59 -2.86 -3.24
CA ASP A 86 -11.84 -3.31 -2.64
C ASP A 86 -12.95 -3.36 -3.68
N SER A 87 -13.30 -4.57 -4.07
CA SER A 87 -14.34 -4.85 -5.04
C SER A 87 -14.99 -6.19 -4.70
N PRO A 88 -16.27 -6.43 -5.03
CA PRO A 88 -16.89 -7.72 -4.81
C PRO A 88 -16.22 -8.88 -5.58
N LEU A 89 -15.61 -8.58 -6.74
CA LEU A 89 -15.10 -9.55 -7.72
C LEU A 89 -16.10 -10.67 -8.04
N SER A 90 -17.39 -10.30 -8.10
CA SER A 90 -18.50 -11.26 -8.26
C SER A 90 -18.71 -11.77 -9.68
N ARG A 91 -17.99 -11.24 -10.67
CA ARG A 91 -18.08 -11.65 -12.08
C ARG A 91 -16.70 -12.02 -12.61
N ARG A 92 -16.66 -13.02 -13.50
CA ARG A 92 -15.41 -13.48 -14.15
C ARG A 92 -14.69 -12.36 -14.88
N SER A 93 -15.42 -11.48 -15.56
CA SER A 93 -14.84 -10.32 -16.25
C SER A 93 -14.02 -9.41 -15.32
N HIS A 94 -14.37 -9.29 -14.04
CA HIS A 94 -13.60 -8.50 -13.07
C HIS A 94 -12.35 -9.25 -12.59
N LEU A 95 -12.39 -10.58 -12.51
CA LEU A 95 -11.20 -11.39 -12.27
C LEU A 95 -10.23 -11.35 -13.45
N ASP A 96 -10.76 -11.36 -14.68
CA ASP A 96 -9.97 -11.23 -15.90
C ASP A 96 -9.27 -9.87 -16.00
N MET A 97 -9.76 -8.82 -15.33
CA MET A 97 -9.03 -7.54 -15.25
C MET A 97 -7.77 -7.64 -14.40
N LEU A 98 -7.74 -8.50 -13.38
CA LEU A 98 -6.54 -8.71 -12.56
C LEU A 98 -5.42 -9.39 -13.35
N THR A 99 -5.77 -10.31 -14.27
CA THR A 99 -4.78 -11.01 -15.11
C THR A 99 -4.12 -10.10 -16.15
N ARG A 100 -4.76 -8.97 -16.48
CA ARG A 100 -4.22 -7.95 -17.39
C ARG A 100 -3.14 -7.07 -16.75
N LEU A 101 -3.02 -7.09 -15.42
CA LEU A 101 -1.97 -6.36 -14.72
C LEU A 101 -0.65 -7.12 -14.89
N ALA A 102 0.15 -6.73 -15.88
CA ALA A 102 1.45 -7.32 -16.14
C ALA A 102 2.48 -6.89 -15.09
N GLY A 103 3.42 -7.77 -14.75
CA GLY A 103 4.53 -7.42 -13.88
C GLY A 103 4.16 -7.18 -12.40
N VAL A 104 2.97 -7.62 -11.95
CA VAL A 104 2.53 -7.51 -10.53
C VAL A 104 2.20 -8.86 -9.91
N LEU A 105 2.43 -9.00 -8.60
CA LEU A 105 1.95 -10.16 -7.84
C LEU A 105 0.51 -9.89 -7.43
N VAL A 106 -0.44 -10.67 -7.94
CA VAL A 106 -1.85 -10.57 -7.56
C VAL A 106 -2.12 -11.54 -6.41
N VAL A 107 -2.70 -11.02 -5.33
CA VAL A 107 -3.19 -11.79 -4.18
C VAL A 107 -4.69 -11.55 -4.06
N VAL A 108 -5.51 -12.59 -4.20
CA VAL A 108 -6.97 -12.47 -4.01
C VAL A 108 -7.32 -12.87 -2.59
N VAL A 109 -7.97 -11.97 -1.86
CA VAL A 109 -8.41 -12.20 -0.47
C VAL A 109 -9.92 -12.33 -0.45
N GLU A 110 -10.41 -13.56 -0.28
CA GLU A 110 -11.85 -13.84 -0.22
C GLU A 110 -12.37 -13.75 1.21
N CYS A 111 -13.20 -12.74 1.49
CA CYS A 111 -13.90 -12.59 2.76
C CYS A 111 -15.21 -13.37 2.71
N ARG A 112 -15.25 -14.49 3.45
CA ARG A 112 -16.45 -15.30 3.67
C ARG A 112 -17.01 -15.03 5.06
N PRO A 113 -18.31 -14.77 5.20
CA PRO A 113 -18.95 -14.72 6.51
C PRO A 113 -18.93 -16.12 7.13
N GLY A 114 -18.48 -16.22 8.38
CA GLY A 114 -18.46 -17.49 9.12
C GLY A 114 -19.79 -17.84 9.78
N ASP A 115 -20.69 -16.86 9.91
CA ASP A 115 -22.00 -17.00 10.54
C ASP A 115 -23.05 -16.23 9.70
N ASN A 116 -24.07 -16.96 9.24
CA ASN A 116 -25.13 -16.42 8.39
C ASN A 116 -26.09 -15.50 9.17
N GLU A 117 -26.34 -15.75 10.44
CA GLU A 117 -27.22 -14.90 11.27
C GLU A 117 -26.56 -13.55 11.51
N GLU A 118 -25.27 -13.56 11.88
CA GLU A 118 -24.49 -12.34 12.05
C GLU A 118 -24.33 -11.57 10.73
N TRP A 119 -24.16 -12.27 9.61
CA TRP A 119 -24.11 -11.64 8.29
C TRP A 119 -25.44 -10.96 7.94
N ARG A 120 -26.57 -11.64 8.15
CA ARG A 120 -27.92 -11.07 7.97
C ARG A 120 -28.10 -9.83 8.83
N ARG A 121 -27.81 -9.93 10.13
CA ARG A 121 -27.95 -8.83 11.08
C ARG A 121 -27.14 -7.59 10.65
N ARG A 122 -25.88 -7.78 10.22
CA ARG A 122 -25.03 -6.69 9.73
C ARG A 122 -25.57 -6.05 8.45
N LEU A 123 -26.04 -6.88 7.52
CA LEU A 123 -26.60 -6.42 6.25
C LEU A 123 -27.82 -5.53 6.48
N GLU A 124 -28.78 -6.02 7.27
CA GLU A 124 -30.07 -5.36 7.50
C GLU A 124 -29.92 -4.11 8.39
N SER A 125 -29.03 -4.15 9.38
CA SER A 125 -28.68 -2.97 10.19
C SER A 125 -28.12 -1.85 9.32
N ARG A 126 -27.23 -2.17 8.38
CA ARG A 126 -26.70 -1.18 7.42
C ARG A 126 -27.80 -0.68 6.46
N GLY A 127 -28.64 -1.58 5.95
CA GLY A 127 -29.75 -1.22 5.06
C GLY A 127 -30.71 -0.23 5.70
N SER A 128 -31.00 -0.42 6.99
CA SER A 128 -31.88 0.44 7.78
C SER A 128 -31.31 1.85 7.97
N ALA A 129 -30.00 1.97 8.16
CA ALA A 129 -29.33 3.26 8.31
C ALA A 129 -29.42 4.14 7.03
N VAL A 130 -29.36 3.52 5.86
CA VAL A 130 -29.49 4.22 4.56
C VAL A 130 -30.94 4.62 4.27
N ALA A 131 -31.92 3.83 4.70
CA ALA A 131 -33.34 4.12 4.47
C ALA A 131 -33.86 5.34 5.24
N ASN A 132 -33.26 5.66 6.40
CA ASN A 132 -33.70 6.74 7.29
C ASN A 132 -33.13 8.13 6.92
N GLY A 133 -32.93 8.41 5.63
CA GLY A 133 -32.49 9.74 5.15
C GLY A 133 -30.99 10.01 5.29
N GLY A 134 -30.19 9.03 5.70
CA GLY A 134 -28.75 9.07 5.52
C GLY A 134 -28.44 8.79 4.05
N GLY A 135 -28.28 9.84 3.24
CA GLY A 135 -27.80 9.75 1.85
C GLY A 135 -26.34 9.28 1.77
N GLY A 136 -26.03 8.16 2.41
CA GLY A 136 -24.70 7.66 2.69
C GLY A 136 -24.38 6.35 1.97
N ASP A 137 -23.09 6.04 2.01
CA ASP A 137 -22.38 4.98 1.31
C ASP A 137 -23.17 3.66 1.15
N GLY A 138 -23.18 3.13 -0.07
CA GLY A 138 -23.76 1.82 -0.38
C GLY A 138 -25.27 1.82 -0.62
N TRP A 139 -25.87 2.93 -1.04
CA TRP A 139 -27.28 3.02 -1.44
C TRP A 139 -27.71 2.03 -2.53
N HIS A 140 -26.77 1.60 -3.37
CA HIS A 140 -26.94 0.61 -4.44
C HIS A 140 -26.79 -0.85 -3.97
N LYS A 141 -26.52 -1.10 -2.69
CA LYS A 141 -26.31 -2.44 -2.14
C LYS A 141 -27.62 -3.06 -1.65
N PRO A 142 -27.72 -4.39 -1.59
CA PRO A 142 -28.87 -5.05 -0.97
C PRO A 142 -29.01 -4.61 0.49
N LYS A 143 -30.23 -4.27 0.86
CA LYS A 143 -30.63 -3.79 2.19
C LYS A 143 -31.27 -4.89 3.02
N THR A 144 -31.82 -5.90 2.37
CA THR A 144 -32.51 -7.03 3.01
C THR A 144 -31.83 -8.35 2.67
N TRP A 145 -32.02 -9.36 3.52
CA TRP A 145 -31.53 -10.71 3.25
C TRP A 145 -32.09 -11.28 1.93
N ALA A 146 -33.38 -11.06 1.66
CA ALA A 146 -34.03 -11.55 0.44
C ALA A 146 -33.42 -10.93 -0.84
N GLU A 147 -33.06 -9.64 -0.82
CA GLU A 147 -32.35 -9.00 -1.93
C GLU A 147 -30.95 -9.59 -2.13
N LEU A 148 -30.25 -9.90 -1.04
CA LEU A 148 -28.96 -10.56 -1.09
C LEU A 148 -29.07 -11.98 -1.64
N GLU A 149 -30.07 -12.77 -1.24
CA GLU A 149 -30.30 -14.12 -1.76
C GLU A 149 -30.53 -14.10 -3.29
N ARG A 150 -31.39 -13.21 -3.79
CA ARG A 150 -31.59 -13.03 -5.24
C ARG A 150 -30.29 -12.65 -5.97
N LEU A 151 -29.47 -11.81 -5.34
CA LEU A 151 -28.16 -11.43 -5.88
C LEU A 151 -27.21 -12.64 -5.93
N LEU A 152 -27.24 -13.51 -4.92
CA LEU A 152 -26.43 -14.72 -4.84
C LEU A 152 -26.84 -15.77 -5.88
N GLU A 153 -28.14 -15.97 -6.07
CA GLU A 153 -28.71 -16.82 -7.13
C GLU A 153 -28.19 -16.38 -8.50
N GLY A 154 -28.21 -15.08 -8.78
CA GLY A 154 -27.66 -14.52 -10.02
C GLY A 154 -26.14 -14.67 -10.19
N TYR A 155 -25.40 -15.01 -9.13
CA TYR A 155 -23.95 -15.27 -9.20
C TYR A 155 -23.58 -16.76 -9.24
N GLN A 156 -24.46 -17.66 -8.75
CA GLN A 156 -24.18 -19.09 -8.69
C GLN A 156 -24.02 -19.76 -10.07
N GLU A 157 -24.57 -19.18 -11.14
CA GLU A 157 -24.39 -19.70 -12.51
C GLU A 157 -23.00 -19.41 -13.13
N GLN A 158 -22.12 -18.65 -12.45
CA GLN A 158 -20.82 -18.22 -13.00
C GLN A 158 -19.63 -18.55 -12.07
N HIS A 159 -19.42 -19.85 -11.88
CA HIS A 159 -18.24 -20.60 -11.42
C HIS A 159 -17.18 -20.03 -10.46
N SER A 160 -16.89 -20.91 -9.50
CA SER A 160 -15.68 -21.11 -8.70
C SER A 160 -14.36 -21.03 -9.46
N VAL A 161 -13.52 -20.06 -9.11
CA VAL A 161 -12.05 -20.16 -9.27
C VAL A 161 -11.40 -19.83 -7.94
N LEU A 162 -10.66 -20.80 -7.44
CA LEU A 162 -9.90 -20.82 -6.19
C LEU A 162 -8.43 -20.61 -6.58
N VAL A 163 -7.81 -19.51 -6.18
CA VAL A 163 -6.35 -19.41 -6.08
C VAL A 163 -6.02 -19.20 -4.62
N SER A 164 -5.93 -20.33 -3.90
CA SER A 164 -5.39 -20.39 -2.55
C SER A 164 -3.87 -20.30 -2.64
N ARG A 165 -3.30 -19.17 -2.22
CA ARG A 165 -2.09 -19.20 -1.40
C ARG A 165 -2.47 -18.58 -0.08
N SER A 166 -2.29 -19.36 0.97
CA SER A 166 -2.73 -19.08 2.33
C SER A 166 -2.33 -17.66 2.73
N ILE A 167 -3.30 -16.91 3.23
CA ILE A 167 -3.09 -15.59 3.85
C ILE A 167 -1.93 -15.68 4.83
N GLU A 168 -1.77 -16.78 5.57
CA GLU A 168 -0.62 -16.98 6.47
C GLU A 168 0.75 -16.86 5.80
N GLN A 169 1.00 -17.31 4.57
CA GLN A 169 2.33 -17.18 3.97
C GLN A 169 2.58 -15.76 3.44
N ALA A 170 1.58 -15.11 2.84
CA ALA A 170 1.68 -13.71 2.42
C ALA A 170 1.70 -12.75 3.62
N PHE A 171 0.96 -13.09 4.67
CA PHE A 171 0.92 -12.39 5.95
C PHE A 171 2.21 -12.66 6.73
N LEU A 172 2.76 -13.87 6.83
CA LEU A 172 4.09 -14.11 7.44
C LEU A 172 5.20 -13.34 6.73
N MET A 173 5.14 -13.23 5.39
CA MET A 173 6.09 -12.41 4.63
C MET A 173 5.87 -10.90 4.81
N ALA A 174 4.66 -10.45 5.15
CA ALA A 174 4.32 -9.05 5.43
C ALA A 174 4.34 -8.68 6.94
N SER A 175 4.28 -9.67 7.84
CA SER A 175 4.11 -9.57 9.28
C SER A 175 5.40 -9.86 10.05
N ALA A 176 6.48 -10.23 9.37
CA ALA A 176 7.82 -9.92 9.86
C ALA A 176 7.93 -8.39 9.85
N GLY A 177 7.47 -7.76 10.95
CA GLY A 177 7.13 -6.34 11.03
C GLY A 177 8.25 -5.39 10.60
N LEU A 178 8.29 -5.08 9.31
CA LEU A 178 9.16 -4.05 8.77
C LEU A 178 8.60 -2.70 9.19
N LYS A 179 9.22 -2.09 10.20
CA LYS A 179 8.87 -0.73 10.60
C LYS A 179 9.03 0.21 9.39
N PRO A 180 8.14 1.20 9.21
CA PRO A 180 8.31 2.19 8.16
C PRO A 180 9.59 3.00 8.40
N GLY A 181 10.36 3.23 7.34
CA GLY A 181 11.59 4.02 7.42
C GLY A 181 11.29 5.49 7.71
N VAL A 182 11.55 5.93 8.94
CA VAL A 182 11.34 7.31 9.37
C VAL A 182 12.34 8.22 8.64
N PRO A 183 11.92 9.27 7.93
CA PRO A 183 12.88 10.15 7.24
C PRO A 183 13.73 10.95 8.22
N VAL A 184 15.05 10.87 8.02
CA VAL A 184 16.05 11.53 8.84
C VAL A 184 16.97 12.35 7.96
N ILE A 185 17.32 13.55 8.41
CA ILE A 185 18.40 14.32 7.80
C ILE A 185 19.70 13.69 8.32
N LEU A 186 20.65 13.36 7.45
CA LEU A 186 21.87 12.64 7.85
C LEU A 186 22.60 13.35 9.01
N ARG A 187 22.60 14.69 8.96
CA ARG A 187 23.22 15.57 9.95
C ARG A 187 22.59 15.52 11.34
N GLU A 188 21.38 14.98 11.47
CA GLU A 188 20.68 14.81 12.74
C GLU A 188 20.90 13.41 13.34
N LEU A 189 21.58 12.51 12.62
CA LEU A 189 21.81 11.13 13.04
C LEU A 189 23.07 11.02 13.91
N GLU A 190 23.12 11.82 14.98
CA GLU A 190 24.19 11.79 15.98
C GLU A 190 23.89 10.78 17.10
N PRO A 191 24.89 10.25 17.83
CA PRO A 191 24.67 9.31 18.93
C PRO A 191 23.74 9.80 20.05
N SER A 192 23.63 11.12 20.23
CA SER A 192 22.72 11.78 21.19
C SER A 192 21.27 11.87 20.70
N SER A 193 21.03 11.59 19.41
CA SER A 193 19.72 11.72 18.76
C SER A 193 18.78 10.58 19.15
N GLU A 194 17.50 10.90 19.38
CA GLU A 194 16.48 9.88 19.66
C GLU A 194 16.31 8.84 18.53
N MET A 195 16.79 9.19 17.33
CA MET A 195 16.70 8.39 16.12
C MET A 195 17.88 7.43 15.97
N PHE A 196 18.97 7.64 16.72
CA PHE A 196 20.16 6.79 16.74
C PHE A 196 19.96 5.62 17.72
N LYS A 197 19.16 4.64 17.28
CA LYS A 197 18.82 3.47 18.11
C LYS A 197 19.03 2.18 17.32
N GLN A 198 19.46 1.14 18.03
CA GLN A 198 19.63 -0.20 17.46
C GLN A 198 18.31 -0.69 16.84
N GLY A 199 18.35 -1.10 15.58
CA GLY A 199 17.20 -1.57 14.82
C GLY A 199 16.18 -0.49 14.47
N ALA A 200 16.52 0.79 14.58
CA ALA A 200 15.66 1.87 14.10
C ALA A 200 15.51 1.78 12.58
N SER A 201 14.27 1.82 12.08
CA SER A 201 14.04 1.84 10.63
C SER A 201 14.05 3.27 10.13
N LEU A 202 15.04 3.60 9.30
CA LEU A 202 15.34 4.96 8.88
C LEU A 202 15.27 5.09 7.37
N ARG A 203 14.92 6.28 6.89
CA ARG A 203 15.09 6.71 5.50
C ARG A 203 16.10 7.84 5.47
N VAL A 204 17.26 7.57 4.88
CA VAL A 204 18.38 8.50 4.77
C VAL A 204 18.64 8.88 3.32
N THR A 205 19.20 10.05 3.07
CA THR A 205 19.53 10.53 1.73
C THR A 205 20.86 11.26 1.77
N GLY A 206 21.74 10.98 0.80
CA GLY A 206 23.08 11.57 0.73
C GLY A 206 23.76 11.29 -0.60
N SER A 207 24.84 12.01 -0.89
CA SER A 207 25.70 11.76 -2.04
C SER A 207 26.59 10.55 -1.78
N LEU A 208 26.65 9.62 -2.73
CA LEU A 208 27.49 8.44 -2.62
C LEU A 208 28.97 8.85 -2.82
N GLN A 209 29.79 8.65 -1.80
CA GLN A 209 31.22 8.95 -1.86
C GLN A 209 32.05 7.77 -2.35
N SER A 210 31.73 6.58 -1.85
CA SER A 210 32.43 5.35 -2.19
C SER A 210 31.48 4.16 -2.10
N PHE A 211 31.82 3.09 -2.80
CA PHE A 211 31.15 1.80 -2.72
C PHE A 211 32.18 0.70 -2.92
N ASP A 212 32.22 -0.23 -1.97
CA ASP A 212 33.07 -1.40 -2.00
C ASP A 212 32.23 -2.64 -2.35
N VAL A 213 32.59 -3.30 -3.45
CA VAL A 213 31.82 -4.41 -4.02
C VAL A 213 32.01 -5.70 -3.21
N GLU A 214 33.20 -5.91 -2.65
CA GLU A 214 33.56 -7.14 -1.93
C GLU A 214 32.83 -7.23 -0.59
N SER A 215 32.81 -6.12 0.14
CA SER A 215 32.11 -5.97 1.42
C SER A 215 30.66 -5.50 1.28
N ALA A 216 30.18 -5.27 0.04
CA ALA A 216 28.87 -4.71 -0.28
C ALA A 216 28.53 -3.44 0.54
N THR A 217 29.51 -2.59 0.81
CA THR A 217 29.36 -1.41 1.68
C THR A 217 29.47 -0.11 0.87
N ALA A 218 28.43 0.71 0.95
CA ALA A 218 28.40 2.06 0.39
C ALA A 218 28.62 3.11 1.49
N THR A 219 29.26 4.22 1.17
CA THR A 219 29.35 5.39 2.06
C THR A 219 28.61 6.56 1.43
N ILE A 220 27.57 7.05 2.10
CA ILE A 220 26.89 8.29 1.70
C ILE A 220 27.30 9.44 2.60
N GLN A 221 27.21 10.66 2.07
CA GLN A 221 27.57 11.89 2.77
C GLN A 221 26.51 12.98 2.56
N ASP A 222 26.27 13.77 3.59
CA ASP A 222 25.54 15.04 3.52
C ASP A 222 26.26 16.08 4.39
N GLY A 223 26.95 17.02 3.73
CA GLY A 223 27.82 17.98 4.42
C GLY A 223 29.06 17.29 5.00
N SER A 224 29.32 17.47 6.30
CA SER A 224 30.44 16.83 7.01
C SER A 224 30.12 15.43 7.56
N VAL A 225 28.86 15.00 7.50
CA VAL A 225 28.41 13.74 8.09
C VAL A 225 28.35 12.65 7.02
N SER A 226 28.91 11.48 7.36
CA SER A 226 28.87 10.31 6.50
C SER A 226 28.23 9.12 7.23
N LEU A 227 27.62 8.21 6.46
CA LEU A 227 26.99 7.00 6.98
C LEU A 227 27.33 5.82 6.08
N LYS A 228 27.77 4.73 6.69
CA LYS A 228 27.95 3.45 5.99
C LYS A 228 26.58 2.81 5.77
N VAL A 229 26.41 2.23 4.60
CA VAL A 229 25.20 1.53 4.18
C VAL A 229 25.62 0.15 3.72
N ASP A 230 25.14 -0.87 4.41
CA ASP A 230 25.23 -2.24 3.93
C ASP A 230 24.20 -2.41 2.81
N THR A 231 24.70 -2.81 1.65
CA THR A 231 23.92 -2.95 0.42
C THR A 231 23.77 -4.40 -0.01
N GLN A 232 24.15 -5.37 0.82
CA GLN A 232 24.16 -6.80 0.48
C GLN A 232 22.78 -7.32 0.02
N HIS A 233 21.71 -6.69 0.49
CA HIS A 233 20.33 -7.03 0.15
C HIS A 233 19.73 -6.18 -0.97
N LEU A 234 20.46 -5.17 -1.45
CA LEU A 234 20.04 -4.32 -2.55
C LEU A 234 20.34 -5.03 -3.87
N ARG A 235 19.30 -5.45 -4.55
CA ARG A 235 19.35 -5.87 -5.94
C ARG A 235 19.00 -4.64 -6.78
N ASP A 236 19.60 -4.49 -7.96
CA ASP A 236 19.23 -3.46 -8.95
C ASP A 236 19.71 -2.02 -8.76
N VAL A 237 20.64 -1.74 -7.85
CA VAL A 237 21.17 -0.38 -7.69
C VAL A 237 22.54 -0.27 -8.33
N SER A 238 22.62 0.43 -9.47
CA SER A 238 23.91 0.85 -10.02
C SER A 238 24.42 2.05 -9.23
N PHE A 239 25.47 1.82 -8.45
CA PHE A 239 26.14 2.85 -7.67
C PHE A 239 27.07 3.69 -8.56
N ARG A 240 26.90 5.00 -8.47
CA ARG A 240 27.74 6.01 -9.13
C ARG A 240 28.19 6.98 -8.06
N THR A 241 29.51 7.13 -7.92
CA THR A 241 30.07 8.11 -7.00
C THR A 241 29.62 9.52 -7.41
N ASN A 242 29.43 10.38 -6.41
CA ASN A 242 28.88 11.73 -6.49
C ASN A 242 27.39 11.85 -6.88
N SER A 243 26.71 10.76 -7.23
CA SER A 243 25.25 10.75 -7.36
C SER A 243 24.55 10.70 -6.00
N VAL A 244 23.33 11.21 -5.92
CA VAL A 244 22.51 11.23 -4.71
C VAL A 244 21.67 9.96 -4.64
N TYR A 245 21.70 9.31 -3.49
CA TYR A 245 20.91 8.11 -3.23
C TYR A 245 20.07 8.27 -1.98
N GLN A 246 18.90 7.65 -2.01
CA GLN A 246 18.03 7.50 -0.86
C GLN A 246 17.92 6.03 -0.49
N PHE A 247 18.15 5.72 0.79
CA PHE A 247 18.08 4.37 1.34
C PHE A 247 17.02 4.28 2.43
N ILE A 248 16.39 3.11 2.52
CA ILE A 248 15.53 2.72 3.63
C ILE A 248 16.07 1.42 4.20
N GLY A 249 16.30 1.40 5.51
CA GLY A 249 16.93 0.25 6.17
C GLY A 249 16.88 0.32 7.69
N GLU A 250 17.48 -0.67 8.33
CA GLU A 250 17.63 -0.79 9.77
C GLU A 250 19.00 -0.29 10.19
N LEU A 251 19.04 0.61 11.17
CA LEU A 251 20.30 1.06 11.75
C LEU A 251 20.86 -0.04 12.65
N GLN A 252 22.08 -0.48 12.36
CA GLN A 252 22.85 -1.39 13.19
C GLN A 252 24.07 -0.63 13.74
N ILE A 253 24.14 -0.53 15.06
CA ILE A 253 25.20 0.15 15.79
C ILE A 253 26.06 -0.96 16.40
N ARG A 254 27.32 -1.06 15.97
CA ARG A 254 28.29 -1.97 16.59
C ARG A 254 29.00 -1.26 17.74
N GLU A 255 29.47 -0.05 17.47
CA GLU A 255 30.07 0.88 18.42
C GLU A 255 29.54 2.29 18.13
N VAL A 256 29.76 3.25 19.04
CA VAL A 256 29.20 4.62 18.93
C VAL A 256 29.57 5.30 17.61
N ASP A 257 30.78 5.06 17.11
CA ASP A 257 31.28 5.64 15.86
C ASP A 257 31.18 4.68 14.65
N ASP A 258 30.66 3.46 14.86
CA ASP A 258 30.52 2.45 13.80
C ASP A 258 29.05 2.00 13.68
N ALA A 259 28.26 2.92 13.13
CA ALA A 259 26.89 2.68 12.72
C ALA A 259 26.82 2.38 11.21
N ILE A 260 26.08 1.34 10.86
CA ILE A 260 25.81 0.93 9.49
C ILE A 260 24.31 0.79 9.28
N LEU A 261 23.80 1.30 8.17
CA LEU A 261 22.41 1.10 7.77
C LEU A 261 22.29 -0.15 6.91
N LEU A 262 21.59 -1.17 7.41
CA LEU A 262 21.23 -2.36 6.65
C LEU A 262 20.13 -2.00 5.66
N ALA A 263 20.50 -1.68 4.42
CA ALA A 263 19.54 -1.20 3.44
C ALA A 263 18.68 -2.33 2.87
N ARG A 264 17.36 -2.14 2.96
CA ARG A 264 16.36 -2.97 2.29
C ARG A 264 15.92 -2.38 0.95
N ILE A 265 16.01 -1.06 0.82
CA ILE A 265 15.68 -0.32 -0.41
C ILE A 265 16.76 0.74 -0.63
N GLY A 266 17.22 0.88 -1.87
CA GLY A 266 18.08 1.98 -2.31
C GLY A 266 17.62 2.48 -3.67
N ARG A 267 17.63 3.79 -3.88
CA ARG A 267 17.32 4.39 -5.19
C ARG A 267 18.21 5.60 -5.46
N ASN A 268 18.63 5.75 -6.71
CA ASN A 268 19.21 6.99 -7.20
C ASN A 268 18.11 8.06 -7.25
N VAL A 269 18.41 9.25 -6.74
CA VAL A 269 17.50 10.40 -6.69
C VAL A 269 18.19 11.64 -7.26
N ASP A 270 19.04 11.46 -8.27
CA ASP A 270 19.68 12.58 -8.96
C ASP A 270 18.60 13.53 -9.49
N GLY A 271 18.81 14.84 -9.28
CA GLY A 271 17.84 15.88 -9.56
C GLY A 271 16.86 16.18 -8.41
N LEU A 272 16.90 15.44 -7.30
CA LEU A 272 16.20 15.84 -6.08
C LEU A 272 16.82 17.11 -5.50
N ASP A 273 16.03 18.16 -5.35
CA ASP A 273 16.43 19.34 -4.59
C ASP A 273 16.48 18.97 -3.10
N MET A 274 17.70 18.78 -2.59
CA MET A 274 17.95 18.38 -1.21
C MET A 274 17.51 19.43 -0.20
N ASN A 275 17.56 20.72 -0.54
CA ASN A 275 17.12 21.78 0.35
C ASN A 275 15.59 21.77 0.48
N LEU A 276 14.88 21.68 -0.65
CA LEU A 276 13.42 21.57 -0.66
C LEU A 276 12.94 20.31 0.06
N TYR A 277 13.63 19.17 -0.14
CA TYR A 277 13.34 17.93 0.56
C TYR A 277 13.48 18.05 2.08
N GLN A 278 14.57 18.66 2.55
CA GLN A 278 14.80 18.90 3.99
C GLN A 278 13.76 19.85 4.58
N GLN A 279 13.41 20.94 3.87
CA GLN A 279 12.35 21.86 4.30
C GLN A 279 10.99 21.17 4.41
N ALA A 280 10.61 20.35 3.42
CA ALA A 280 9.37 19.58 3.44
C ALA A 280 9.33 18.61 4.63
N LEU A 281 10.46 17.98 4.97
CA LEU A 281 10.58 17.10 6.13
C LEU A 281 10.37 17.86 7.45
N LEU A 282 10.95 19.05 7.60
CA LEU A 282 10.77 19.89 8.79
C LEU A 282 9.32 20.34 8.95
N ILE A 283 8.66 20.78 7.87
CA ILE A 283 7.24 21.16 7.88
C ILE A 283 6.37 19.98 8.31
N ARG A 284 6.63 18.79 7.77
CA ARG A 284 5.91 17.58 8.14
C ARG A 284 6.04 17.28 9.64
N ARG A 285 7.25 17.30 10.19
CA ARG A 285 7.50 17.05 11.62
C ARG A 285 6.79 18.07 12.51
N GLN A 286 6.82 19.35 12.15
CA GLN A 286 6.11 20.41 12.87
C GLN A 286 4.59 20.18 12.89
N HIS A 287 4.03 19.73 11.76
CA HIS A 287 2.61 19.41 11.67
C HIS A 287 2.23 18.19 12.53
N GLU A 288 3.03 17.13 12.47
CA GLU A 288 2.85 15.93 13.31
C GLU A 288 2.93 16.27 14.81
N ALA A 289 3.88 17.11 15.22
CA ALA A 289 4.02 17.58 16.60
C ALA A 289 2.80 18.40 17.05
N LYS A 290 2.28 19.30 16.20
CA LYS A 290 1.05 20.07 16.49
C LYS A 290 -0.14 19.14 16.70
N LEU A 291 -0.36 18.17 15.81
CA LEU A 291 -1.45 17.19 15.94
C LEU A 291 -1.35 16.37 17.23
N LEU A 292 -0.13 15.99 17.64
CA LEU A 292 0.09 15.27 18.89
C LEU A 292 -0.19 16.13 20.12
N SER A 293 0.15 17.42 20.08
CA SER A 293 -0.16 18.37 21.16
C SER A 293 -1.66 18.65 21.28
N SER A 294 -2.37 18.81 20.15
CA SER A 294 -3.83 19.05 20.12
C SER A 294 -4.67 17.85 20.52
N ARG A 295 -4.12 16.63 20.48
CA ARG A 295 -4.79 15.40 20.97
C ARG A 295 -4.57 15.14 22.47
N ARG A 296 -3.62 15.85 23.09
CA ARG A 296 -3.29 15.73 24.52
C ARG A 296 -3.90 16.85 25.37
N ALA A 297 -4.44 17.90 24.75
CA ALA A 297 -5.23 18.96 25.38
C ALA A 297 -6.72 18.62 25.28
#